data_AF-A0A412XSL4-F1
#
_entry.id   AF-A0A412XSL4-F1
#
_cell.length_a   1.000
_cell.length_b   1.000
_cell.length_c   1.000
_cell.angle_alpha   90.00
_cell.angle_beta   90.00
_cell.angle_gamma   90.00
#
_symmetry.space_group_name_H-M   'P 1'
#
loop_
_entity.id
_entity.type
_entity.pdbx_description
1 polymer ?
#
loop_
_entity_poly.entity_id
_entity_poly.type
_entity_poly.pdbx_seq_one_letter_code
_entity_poly.pdbx_strand_id
1 'polypeptide(L)'
;RTCKRNKDVQGLSCGFEGKIEKETQRKVKDTVRTFYITKKEDCIFSEFVNSLSFDKVNKDNYTKVILEDFIKGFNASFKSNKNNTQAISTTSEQYRGFDSKDYTFWGVFKGGITGISREVYESDNATKPTSTIDESKVATLYYYYKIWLPLDSNVGILMVQSYTSVGCTSLFKEQLENYFIRKGYKISSWSKCIPKEYIEKYLKDGYIDEIHVIHRKRDIEKPLNPVFGAFMFAKRREIFNRFNIFFKDFISVVNYKSVLQSQIKAISTDFDEEQDVVKLFYVNSKGQSANATLANIEDILPTITLDDSLKDENSQQPKWDELHLFTKDLLNDIKKQISYTPNLIV
;
A
#
# COMPACT_ATOMS: atom_id res chain seq x y z
N ARG A 1 -15.05 -20.79 -16.89
CA ARG A 1 -14.05 -19.69 -16.83
C ARG A 1 -13.47 -19.65 -15.43
N THR A 2 -12.34 -20.31 -15.22
CA THR A 2 -11.65 -20.38 -13.92
C THR A 2 -11.13 -18.99 -13.59
N CYS A 3 -11.71 -18.34 -12.58
CA CYS A 3 -11.28 -17.04 -12.10
C CYS A 3 -9.92 -17.22 -11.40
N LYS A 4 -8.82 -17.10 -12.15
CA LYS A 4 -7.47 -17.06 -11.58
C LYS A 4 -7.37 -15.82 -10.69
N ARG A 5 -7.44 -16.01 -9.37
CA ARG A 5 -7.25 -14.94 -8.38
C ARG A 5 -5.76 -14.58 -8.36
N ASN A 6 -5.42 -13.46 -8.98
CA ASN A 6 -4.08 -12.90 -8.90
C ASN A 6 -3.86 -12.35 -7.48
N LYS A 7 -2.70 -12.65 -6.92
CA LYS A 7 -2.25 -12.16 -5.61
C LYS A 7 -1.13 -11.18 -5.84
N ASP A 8 -1.20 -10.06 -5.15
CA ASP A 8 -0.36 -8.92 -5.40
C ASP A 8 0.38 -8.53 -4.12
N VAL A 9 1.69 -8.38 -4.19
CA VAL A 9 2.51 -7.71 -3.17
C VAL A 9 2.58 -6.23 -3.55
N GLN A 10 2.09 -5.37 -2.67
CA GLN A 10 2.27 -3.93 -2.84
C GLN A 10 3.59 -3.49 -2.18
N GLY A 11 4.47 -2.85 -2.96
CA GLY A 11 5.64 -2.11 -2.48
C GLY A 11 5.24 -1.10 -1.39
N LEU A 12 5.72 -1.18 -0.15
CA LEU A 12 7.01 -0.79 0.46
C LEU A 12 7.28 0.71 0.56
N SER A 13 7.15 1.29 1.75
CA SER A 13 8.18 2.16 2.38
C SER A 13 7.60 2.73 3.67
N CYS A 14 8.47 3.06 4.62
CA CYS A 14 8.11 3.76 5.84
C CYS A 14 9.20 4.80 6.09
N GLY A 15 8.84 6.08 6.11
CA GLY A 15 9.63 7.10 6.78
C GLY A 15 9.20 7.20 8.24
N PHE A 16 10.13 7.29 9.17
CA PHE A 16 9.84 7.57 10.57
C PHE A 16 9.82 9.09 10.82
N GLU A 17 8.79 9.61 11.49
CA GLU A 17 8.80 10.98 12.02
C GLU A 17 9.01 10.87 13.54
N GLY A 18 9.84 11.77 14.07
CA GLY A 18 10.44 11.65 15.39
C GLY A 18 9.48 11.45 16.58
N LYS A 19 10.07 11.29 17.75
CA LYS A 19 9.37 11.12 19.03
C LYS A 19 8.22 12.13 19.19
N ILE A 20 7.04 11.65 19.57
CA ILE A 20 5.84 12.47 19.82
C ILE A 20 6.11 13.37 21.03
N GLU A 21 5.97 14.68 20.84
CA GLU A 21 6.09 15.68 21.92
C GLU A 21 4.73 16.07 22.49
N LYS A 22 3.71 16.15 21.62
CA LYS A 22 2.38 16.63 22.02
C LYS A 22 1.28 16.00 21.18
N GLU A 23 0.22 15.57 21.86
CA GLU A 23 -1.07 15.25 21.26
C GLU A 23 -1.95 16.50 21.24
N THR A 24 -2.60 16.78 20.10
CA THR A 24 -3.58 17.85 19.97
C THR A 24 -4.82 17.36 19.25
N GLN A 25 -5.96 17.98 19.52
CA GLN A 25 -7.24 17.64 18.91
C GLN A 25 -7.78 18.84 18.14
N ARG A 26 -8.24 18.61 16.90
CA ARG A 26 -8.90 19.63 16.10
C ARG A 26 -10.25 19.11 15.63
N LYS A 27 -11.29 19.91 15.84
CA LYS A 27 -12.61 19.66 15.28
C LYS A 27 -12.57 19.92 13.77
N VAL A 28 -12.88 18.90 12.99
CA VAL A 28 -13.02 18.98 11.53
C VAL A 28 -14.43 18.51 11.19
N LYS A 29 -15.31 19.48 10.89
CA LYS A 29 -16.76 19.26 10.73
C LYS A 29 -17.35 18.58 11.99
N ASP A 30 -17.97 17.42 11.82
CA ASP A 30 -18.64 16.63 12.87
C ASP A 30 -17.71 15.61 13.56
N THR A 31 -16.41 15.65 13.26
CA THR A 31 -15.44 14.71 13.84
C THR A 31 -14.30 15.45 14.55
N VAL A 32 -13.91 14.96 15.72
CA VAL A 32 -12.67 15.36 16.38
C VAL A 32 -11.54 14.52 15.80
N ARG A 33 -10.52 15.16 15.25
CA ARG A 33 -9.31 14.49 14.75
C ARG A 33 -8.16 14.75 15.70
N THR A 34 -7.49 13.68 16.11
CA THR A 34 -6.24 13.73 16.86
C THR A 34 -5.07 13.94 15.90
N PHE A 35 -4.15 14.83 16.28
CA PHE A 35 -2.90 15.11 15.58
C PHE A 35 -1.75 14.98 16.58
N TYR A 36 -0.61 14.48 16.10
CA TYR A 36 0.59 14.34 16.89
C TYR A 36 1.66 15.30 16.36
N ILE A 37 2.18 16.13 17.25
CA ILE A 37 3.34 16.99 17.00
C ILE A 37 4.58 16.18 17.41
N THR A 38 5.50 16.01 16.47
CA THR A 38 6.75 15.26 16.65
C THR A 38 7.94 16.21 16.74
N LYS A 39 9.03 15.72 17.31
CA LYS A 39 10.33 16.39 17.23
C LYS A 39 10.70 16.72 15.78
N LYS A 40 11.42 17.83 15.59
CA LYS A 40 11.87 18.31 14.28
C LYS A 40 13.02 17.47 13.69
N GLU A 41 13.73 16.75 14.55
CA GLU A 41 14.83 15.86 14.15
C GLU A 41 14.29 14.45 13.89
N ASP A 42 14.79 13.83 12.82
CA ASP A 42 14.48 12.44 12.50
C ASP A 42 15.11 11.50 13.54
N CYS A 43 14.32 10.61 14.10
CA CYS A 43 14.78 9.58 15.03
C CYS A 43 15.15 8.30 14.25
N ILE A 44 16.24 7.65 14.61
CA ILE A 44 16.58 6.31 14.10
C ILE A 44 15.89 5.21 14.90
N PHE A 45 15.74 4.01 14.32
CA PHE A 45 15.01 2.93 14.99
C PHE A 45 15.66 2.42 16.28
N SER A 46 16.98 2.56 16.48
CA SER A 46 17.60 2.23 17.77
C SER A 46 17.03 3.06 18.92
N GLU A 47 16.66 4.32 18.70
CA GLU A 47 16.00 5.13 19.73
C GLU A 47 14.62 4.58 20.08
N PHE A 48 13.85 4.18 19.07
CA PHE A 48 12.57 3.49 19.26
C PHE A 48 12.76 2.20 20.05
N VAL A 49 13.71 1.36 19.66
CA VAL A 49 13.99 0.07 20.31
C VAL A 49 14.42 0.27 21.76
N ASN A 50 15.29 1.24 22.04
CA ASN A 50 15.75 1.56 23.39
C ASN A 50 14.63 2.16 24.27
N SER A 51 13.60 2.75 23.67
CA SER A 51 12.42 3.26 24.41
C SER A 51 11.49 2.16 24.90
N LEU A 52 11.58 0.96 24.31
CA LEU A 52 10.71 -0.15 24.68
C LEU A 52 11.08 -0.62 26.08
N SER A 53 10.18 -0.41 27.05
CA SER A 53 10.36 -0.75 28.47
C SER A 53 10.28 -2.25 28.75
N PHE A 54 11.07 -3.06 28.03
CA PHE A 54 11.23 -4.48 28.35
C PHE A 54 12.62 -4.70 28.92
N ASP A 55 12.70 -5.38 30.06
CA ASP A 55 13.94 -5.60 30.84
C ASP A 55 15.05 -6.37 30.08
N LYS A 56 14.85 -6.71 28.80
CA LYS A 56 15.70 -7.62 28.01
C LYS A 56 15.86 -7.25 26.53
N VAL A 57 15.45 -6.07 26.05
CA VAL A 57 15.64 -5.74 24.62
C VAL A 57 17.11 -5.49 24.33
N ASN A 58 17.67 -6.21 23.36
CA ASN A 58 19.01 -5.99 22.84
C ASN A 58 19.05 -6.22 21.32
N LYS A 59 20.21 -5.98 20.72
CA LYS A 59 20.43 -6.13 19.26
C LYS A 59 20.09 -7.53 18.74
N ASP A 60 20.18 -8.55 19.59
CA ASP A 60 19.96 -9.95 19.18
C ASP A 60 18.49 -10.38 19.23
N ASN A 61 17.64 -9.69 19.98
CA ASN A 61 16.25 -10.11 20.20
C ASN A 61 15.18 -9.05 19.93
N TYR A 62 15.54 -7.81 19.58
CA TYR A 62 14.57 -6.73 19.46
C TYR A 62 13.47 -7.01 18.41
N THR A 63 13.81 -7.65 17.28
CA THR A 63 12.83 -8.01 16.24
C THR A 63 11.77 -8.96 16.78
N LYS A 64 12.18 -9.94 17.59
CA LYS A 64 11.27 -10.86 18.28
C LYS A 64 10.37 -10.13 19.26
N VAL A 65 10.94 -9.25 20.09
CA VAL A 65 10.18 -8.50 21.11
C VAL A 65 9.12 -7.61 20.46
N ILE A 66 9.48 -6.89 19.38
CA ILE A 66 8.54 -6.06 18.63
C ILE A 66 7.42 -6.92 18.02
N LEU A 67 7.77 -8.04 17.37
CA LEU A 67 6.80 -8.95 16.78
C LEU A 67 5.80 -9.46 17.83
N GLU A 68 6.30 -9.92 18.98
CA GLU A 68 5.46 -10.47 20.06
C GLU A 68 4.56 -9.38 20.69
N ASP A 69 5.09 -8.19 20.93
CA ASP A 69 4.33 -7.06 21.48
C ASP A 69 3.28 -6.54 20.49
N PHE A 70 3.61 -6.48 19.19
CA PHE A 70 2.67 -6.13 18.13
C PHE A 70 1.51 -7.13 18.07
N ILE A 71 1.81 -8.43 18.07
CA ILE A 71 0.80 -9.50 18.11
C ILE A 71 -0.06 -9.39 19.38
N LYS A 72 0.57 -9.17 20.53
CA LYS A 72 -0.13 -9.00 21.81
C LYS A 72 -1.10 -7.83 21.76
N GLY A 73 -0.77 -6.74 21.05
CA GLY A 73 -1.67 -5.59 20.85
C GLY A 73 -3.03 -5.93 20.21
N PHE A 74 -3.16 -7.08 19.55
CA PHE A 74 -4.43 -7.58 19.04
C PHE A 74 -5.28 -8.28 20.10
N ASN A 75 -4.69 -8.78 21.20
CA ASN A 75 -5.39 -9.51 22.28
C ASN A 75 -6.30 -10.64 21.76
N ALA A 76 -5.84 -11.40 20.74
CA ALA A 76 -6.63 -12.42 20.06
C ALA A 76 -8.01 -11.92 19.53
N SER A 77 -8.13 -10.61 19.27
CA SER A 77 -9.34 -9.96 18.77
C SER A 77 -9.13 -9.35 17.39
N PHE A 78 -10.24 -9.13 16.68
CA PHE A 78 -10.23 -8.39 15.43
C PHE A 78 -10.24 -6.88 15.70
N LYS A 79 -9.40 -6.14 14.97
CA LYS A 79 -9.39 -4.67 14.94
C LYS A 79 -10.02 -4.20 13.64
N SER A 80 -11.13 -3.49 13.76
CA SER A 80 -11.92 -2.99 12.63
C SER A 80 -11.40 -1.64 12.12
N ASN A 81 -11.67 -1.35 10.86
CA ASN A 81 -11.54 0.01 10.33
C ASN A 81 -12.66 0.92 10.88
N LYS A 82 -12.54 2.24 10.68
CA LYS A 82 -13.48 3.25 11.20
C LYS A 82 -14.95 3.02 10.82
N ASN A 83 -15.19 2.39 9.68
CA ASN A 83 -16.53 2.14 9.15
C ASN A 83 -17.07 0.75 9.51
N ASN A 84 -16.32 -0.06 10.28
CA ASN A 84 -16.63 -1.44 10.59
C ASN A 84 -16.96 -2.33 9.37
N THR A 85 -16.32 -2.06 8.23
CA THR A 85 -16.50 -2.84 6.99
C THR A 85 -15.40 -3.87 6.77
N GLN A 86 -14.25 -3.70 7.44
CA GLN A 86 -13.12 -4.61 7.38
C GLN A 86 -12.51 -4.77 8.76
N ALA A 87 -11.96 -5.95 9.04
CA ALA A 87 -11.22 -6.19 10.27
C ALA A 87 -10.00 -7.10 10.03
N ILE A 88 -8.95 -6.91 10.83
CA ILE A 88 -7.77 -7.76 10.83
C ILE A 88 -7.42 -8.27 12.23
N SER A 89 -6.74 -9.41 12.30
CA SER A 89 -6.19 -9.97 13.53
C SER A 89 -4.92 -10.77 13.27
N THR A 90 -4.02 -10.81 14.24
CA THR A 90 -2.87 -11.71 14.25
C THR A 90 -2.67 -12.28 15.66
N THR A 91 -2.13 -13.50 15.72
CA THR A 91 -2.00 -14.34 16.91
C THR A 91 -0.69 -15.11 16.87
N SER A 92 -0.28 -15.64 18.02
CA SER A 92 0.92 -16.48 18.16
C SER A 92 0.74 -17.92 17.61
N GLU A 93 -0.38 -18.24 16.97
CA GLU A 93 -0.57 -19.55 16.31
C GLU A 93 -0.23 -19.50 14.81
N GLN A 94 -0.22 -18.31 14.22
CA GLN A 94 0.03 -18.14 12.78
C GLN A 94 1.53 -18.23 12.44
N TYR A 95 1.79 -18.58 11.17
CA TYR A 95 3.14 -18.56 10.59
C TYR A 95 3.80 -17.20 10.84
N ARG A 96 5.04 -17.23 11.34
CA ARG A 96 5.84 -16.04 11.65
C ARG A 96 7.30 -16.40 11.82
N GLY A 97 8.15 -15.39 11.77
CA GLY A 97 9.56 -15.51 12.11
C GLY A 97 10.21 -14.16 12.29
N PHE A 98 11.45 -14.18 12.73
CA PHE A 98 12.27 -13.00 12.93
C PHE A 98 13.74 -13.36 12.69
N ASP A 99 14.52 -12.37 12.26
CA ASP A 99 15.95 -12.44 12.10
C ASP A 99 16.54 -11.09 12.50
N SER A 100 17.07 -11.01 13.72
CA SER A 100 17.66 -9.78 14.24
C SER A 100 18.95 -9.39 13.50
N LYS A 101 19.65 -10.33 12.86
CA LYS A 101 20.85 -10.04 12.06
C LYS A 101 20.50 -9.38 10.73
N ASP A 102 19.36 -9.75 10.16
CA ASP A 102 18.84 -9.13 8.93
C ASP A 102 17.92 -7.93 9.21
N TYR A 103 17.69 -7.63 10.50
CA TYR A 103 16.76 -6.61 10.99
C TYR A 103 15.31 -6.84 10.54
N THR A 104 14.90 -8.10 10.39
CA THR A 104 13.57 -8.45 9.84
C THR A 104 12.70 -9.23 10.81
N PHE A 105 11.39 -9.05 10.64
CA PHE A 105 10.38 -9.97 11.17
C PHE A 105 9.22 -10.07 10.18
N TRP A 106 8.52 -11.19 10.20
CA TRP A 106 7.46 -11.50 9.24
C TRP A 106 6.40 -12.39 9.86
N GLY A 107 5.27 -12.50 9.18
CA GLY A 107 4.27 -13.49 9.52
C GLY A 107 2.99 -13.37 8.71
N VAL A 108 1.95 -14.02 9.23
CA VAL A 108 0.64 -14.11 8.62
C VAL A 108 -0.41 -13.50 9.54
N PHE A 109 -1.31 -12.70 8.97
CA PHE A 109 -2.48 -12.16 9.66
C PHE A 109 -3.78 -12.58 8.97
N LYS A 110 -4.88 -12.60 9.71
CA LYS A 110 -6.24 -12.79 9.18
C LYS A 110 -6.81 -11.41 8.84
N GLY A 111 -7.42 -11.28 7.67
CA GLY A 111 -8.08 -10.04 7.27
C GLY A 111 -9.35 -10.34 6.49
N GLY A 112 -10.36 -9.49 6.58
CA GLY A 112 -11.62 -9.79 5.92
C GLY A 112 -12.67 -8.71 6.04
N ILE A 113 -13.81 -8.98 5.41
CA ILE A 113 -15.01 -8.14 5.44
C ILE A 113 -15.86 -8.46 6.67
N THR A 114 -16.51 -7.45 7.22
CA THR A 114 -17.43 -7.55 8.37
C THR A 114 -18.54 -6.48 8.27
N GLY A 115 -19.43 -6.40 9.26
CA GLY A 115 -20.45 -5.34 9.39
C GLY A 115 -21.66 -5.44 8.47
N ILE A 116 -21.79 -6.53 7.71
CA ILE A 116 -22.95 -6.83 6.86
C ILE A 116 -23.22 -8.33 6.94
N SER A 117 -24.46 -8.72 7.21
CA SER A 117 -24.90 -10.12 7.18
C SER A 117 -24.81 -10.67 5.76
N ARG A 118 -24.23 -11.86 5.61
CA ARG A 118 -24.04 -12.54 4.31
C ARG A 118 -24.47 -13.99 4.42
N GLU A 119 -25.27 -14.42 3.46
CA GLU A 119 -25.58 -15.82 3.27
C GLU A 119 -24.49 -16.49 2.43
N VAL A 120 -24.13 -17.71 2.81
CA VAL A 120 -23.16 -18.55 2.12
C VAL A 120 -23.93 -19.64 1.40
N TYR A 121 -23.63 -19.85 0.13
CA TYR A 121 -24.24 -20.85 -0.73
C TYR A 121 -23.15 -21.76 -1.31
N GLU A 122 -23.51 -23.00 -1.65
CA GLU A 122 -22.65 -23.79 -2.53
C GLU A 122 -22.63 -23.15 -3.93
N SER A 123 -21.49 -23.24 -4.61
CA SER A 123 -21.31 -22.54 -5.89
C SER A 123 -22.25 -23.01 -7.01
N ASP A 124 -22.79 -24.21 -6.89
CA ASP A 124 -23.74 -24.84 -7.82
C ASP A 124 -25.20 -24.78 -7.32
N ASN A 125 -25.47 -24.19 -6.15
CA ASN A 125 -26.81 -24.11 -5.59
C ASN A 125 -27.09 -22.77 -4.89
N ALA A 126 -27.82 -21.88 -5.59
CA ALA A 126 -28.22 -20.57 -5.08
C ALA A 126 -29.59 -20.54 -4.36
N THR A 127 -30.24 -21.70 -4.14
CA THR A 127 -31.61 -21.74 -3.60
C THR A 127 -31.66 -21.91 -2.09
N LYS A 128 -30.62 -22.47 -1.49
CA LYS A 128 -30.55 -22.71 -0.05
C LYS A 128 -29.18 -22.33 0.50
N PRO A 129 -29.10 -21.43 1.49
CA PRO A 129 -27.82 -21.10 2.10
C PRO A 129 -27.32 -22.29 2.93
N THR A 130 -26.02 -22.54 2.86
CA THR A 130 -25.31 -23.51 3.72
C THR A 130 -25.01 -22.93 5.10
N SER A 131 -24.79 -21.62 5.19
CA SER A 131 -24.57 -20.91 6.45
C SER A 131 -24.78 -19.40 6.31
N THR A 132 -24.73 -18.68 7.43
CA THR A 132 -24.80 -17.22 7.46
C THR A 132 -23.65 -16.64 8.29
N ILE A 133 -23.01 -15.62 7.75
CA ILE A 133 -22.01 -14.78 8.41
C ILE A 133 -22.73 -13.50 8.82
N ASP A 134 -23.14 -13.40 10.08
CA ASP A 134 -23.77 -12.19 10.62
C ASP A 134 -22.78 -11.01 10.73
N GLU A 135 -23.29 -9.82 11.07
CA GLU A 135 -22.52 -8.57 11.13
C GLU A 135 -21.37 -8.58 12.15
N SER A 136 -21.42 -9.47 13.15
CA SER A 136 -20.38 -9.61 14.18
C SER A 136 -19.24 -10.53 13.76
N LYS A 137 -19.46 -11.34 12.71
CA LYS A 137 -18.49 -12.30 12.19
C LYS A 137 -17.65 -11.69 11.08
N VAL A 138 -16.40 -12.16 10.99
CA VAL A 138 -15.44 -11.73 9.95
C VAL A 138 -15.21 -12.86 8.96
N ALA A 139 -15.47 -12.62 7.68
CA ALA A 139 -15.14 -13.54 6.59
C ALA A 139 -13.67 -13.34 6.18
N THR A 140 -12.78 -14.21 6.66
CA THR A 140 -11.33 -13.95 6.61
C THR A 140 -10.57 -14.71 5.51
N LEU A 141 -9.49 -14.08 5.06
CA LEU A 141 -8.39 -14.68 4.32
C LEU A 141 -7.09 -14.51 5.12
N TYR A 142 -6.10 -15.34 4.82
CA TYR A 142 -4.74 -15.19 5.35
C TYR A 142 -3.90 -14.31 4.44
N TYR A 143 -3.18 -13.36 5.05
CA TYR A 143 -2.32 -12.38 4.40
C TYR A 143 -0.91 -12.46 4.98
N TYR A 144 0.09 -12.31 4.13
CA TYR A 144 1.50 -12.29 4.55
C TYR A 144 2.02 -10.85 4.73
N TYR A 145 2.90 -10.65 5.72
CA TYR A 145 3.68 -9.43 5.88
C TYR A 145 5.16 -9.72 6.20
N LYS A 146 6.06 -8.85 5.75
CA LYS A 146 7.47 -8.77 6.17
C LYS A 146 7.83 -7.33 6.48
N ILE A 147 8.50 -7.09 7.59
CA ILE A 147 8.99 -5.79 8.02
C ILE A 147 10.51 -5.88 8.17
N TRP A 148 11.20 -4.89 7.60
CA TRP A 148 12.62 -4.63 7.83
C TRP A 148 12.77 -3.30 8.57
N LEU A 149 13.45 -3.36 9.72
CA LEU A 149 13.55 -2.28 10.71
C LEU A 149 15.00 -2.16 11.23
N PRO A 150 15.93 -1.62 10.43
CA PRO A 150 17.35 -1.54 10.78
C PRO A 150 17.62 -0.53 11.90
N LEU A 151 18.43 -0.87 12.89
CA LEU A 151 18.65 -0.03 14.08
C LEU A 151 19.30 1.34 13.80
N ASP A 152 20.04 1.43 12.70
CA ASP A 152 20.85 2.58 12.28
C ASP A 152 20.19 3.45 11.20
N SER A 153 18.91 3.22 10.89
CA SER A 153 18.16 4.03 9.93
C SER A 153 16.88 4.59 10.53
N ASN A 154 16.39 5.67 9.92
CA ASN A 154 15.03 6.22 10.08
C ASN A 154 14.07 5.70 8.99
N VAL A 155 14.54 4.84 8.08
CA VAL A 155 13.74 4.28 6.98
C VAL A 155 13.58 2.77 7.16
N GLY A 156 12.33 2.32 7.09
CA GLY A 156 11.94 0.90 7.17
C GLY A 156 11.20 0.46 5.92
N ILE A 157 11.08 -0.86 5.75
CA ILE A 157 10.48 -1.46 4.56
C ILE A 157 9.40 -2.46 4.99
N LEU A 158 8.14 -2.21 4.59
CA LEU A 158 6.96 -3.03 4.89
C LEU A 158 6.41 -3.69 3.62
N MET A 159 6.51 -5.02 3.52
CA MET A 159 5.92 -5.84 2.45
C MET A 159 4.60 -6.40 2.95
N VAL A 160 3.50 -6.15 2.25
CA VAL A 160 2.19 -6.72 2.57
C VAL A 160 1.59 -7.31 1.32
N GLN A 161 1.21 -8.58 1.42
CA GLN A 161 0.46 -9.27 0.38
C GLN A 161 -1.01 -8.82 0.41
N SER A 162 -1.62 -8.78 -0.75
CA SER A 162 -3.03 -8.43 -0.97
C SER A 162 -3.67 -9.39 -1.98
N TYR A 163 -4.99 -9.51 -1.91
CA TYR A 163 -5.78 -10.20 -2.93
C TYR A 163 -6.50 -9.16 -3.77
N THR A 164 -6.63 -9.43 -5.06
CA THR A 164 -7.36 -8.58 -6.02
C THR A 164 -8.80 -8.28 -5.59
N SER A 165 -9.48 -9.21 -4.93
CA SER A 165 -10.87 -9.04 -4.49
C SER A 165 -11.04 -8.34 -3.14
N VAL A 166 -10.06 -8.48 -2.23
CA VAL A 166 -10.13 -7.93 -0.86
C VAL A 166 -8.72 -7.53 -0.39
N GLY A 167 -8.49 -6.22 -0.27
CA GLY A 167 -7.26 -5.66 0.27
C GLY A 167 -7.40 -5.31 1.76
N CYS A 168 -6.45 -5.75 2.59
CA CYS A 168 -6.34 -5.37 4.00
C CYS A 168 -5.09 -4.52 4.29
N THR A 169 -4.34 -4.11 3.27
CA THR A 169 -3.08 -3.37 3.40
C THR A 169 -3.24 -2.06 4.17
N SER A 170 -4.27 -1.26 3.87
CA SER A 170 -4.49 0.02 4.54
C SER A 170 -4.78 -0.15 6.03
N LEU A 171 -5.59 -1.15 6.38
CA LEU A 171 -5.91 -1.44 7.77
C LEU A 171 -4.71 -2.03 8.52
N PHE A 172 -3.86 -2.83 7.85
CA PHE A 172 -2.61 -3.30 8.43
C PHE A 172 -1.66 -2.13 8.74
N LYS A 173 -1.50 -1.20 7.80
CA LYS A 173 -0.72 0.04 8.02
C LYS A 173 -1.25 0.83 9.21
N GLU A 174 -2.57 1.03 9.29
CA GLU A 174 -3.21 1.72 10.42
C GLU A 174 -2.90 1.03 11.77
N GLN A 175 -2.98 -0.30 11.84
CA GLN A 175 -2.65 -1.01 13.09
C GLN A 175 -1.16 -0.93 13.45
N LEU A 176 -0.28 -0.95 12.44
CA LEU A 176 1.15 -0.77 12.65
C LEU A 176 1.50 0.67 13.10
N GLU A 177 0.90 1.68 12.49
CA GLU A 177 1.01 3.08 12.94
C GLU A 177 0.55 3.24 14.39
N ASN A 178 -0.63 2.69 14.72
CA ASN A 178 -1.17 2.73 16.07
C ASN A 178 -0.24 2.05 17.09
N TYR A 179 0.46 1.01 16.68
CA TYR A 179 1.49 0.37 17.51
C TYR A 179 2.63 1.34 17.84
N PHE A 180 3.21 2.01 16.84
CA PHE A 180 4.27 3.01 17.07
C PHE A 180 3.76 4.20 17.91
N ILE A 181 2.55 4.69 17.63
CA ILE A 181 1.94 5.83 18.35
C ILE A 181 1.78 5.51 19.83
N ARG A 182 1.32 4.30 20.18
CA ARG A 182 1.21 3.85 21.58
C ARG A 182 2.55 3.80 22.31
N LYS A 183 3.66 3.73 21.57
CA LYS A 183 5.03 3.79 22.10
C LYS A 183 5.64 5.18 22.04
N GLY A 184 4.88 6.20 21.63
CA GLY A 184 5.34 7.59 21.58
C GLY A 184 6.06 7.97 20.28
N TYR A 185 5.85 7.23 19.19
CA TYR A 185 6.49 7.48 17.90
C TYR A 185 5.50 7.50 16.75
N LYS A 186 5.85 8.17 15.65
CA LYS A 186 4.94 8.32 14.51
C LYS A 186 5.64 7.88 13.23
N ILE A 187 4.90 7.22 12.35
CA ILE A 187 5.36 7.00 10.97
C ILE A 187 5.06 8.28 10.18
N SER A 188 6.08 8.88 9.57
CA SER A 188 5.95 10.14 8.84
C SER A 188 5.13 9.97 7.57
N SER A 189 5.45 8.92 6.82
CA SER A 189 4.91 8.72 5.49
C SER A 189 5.04 7.27 5.03
N TRP A 190 4.05 6.86 4.24
CA TRP A 190 4.10 5.66 3.40
C TRP A 190 4.29 6.09 1.96
N SER A 191 5.48 5.90 1.42
CA SER A 191 5.76 5.94 -0.02
C SER A 191 5.74 4.51 -0.58
N LYS A 192 5.78 4.35 -1.90
CA LYS A 192 5.89 3.04 -2.54
C LYS A 192 7.29 2.91 -3.15
N CYS A 193 7.89 1.74 -3.02
CA CYS A 193 9.26 1.40 -3.39
C CYS A 193 9.23 0.01 -4.03
N ILE A 194 9.87 -0.12 -5.18
CA ILE A 194 9.88 -1.34 -5.97
C ILE A 194 11.28 -1.47 -6.57
N PRO A 195 11.86 -2.68 -6.64
CA PRO A 195 13.12 -2.85 -7.32
C PRO A 195 13.05 -2.43 -8.79
N LYS A 196 14.12 -1.77 -9.26
CA LYS A 196 14.29 -1.33 -10.66
C LYS A 196 13.96 -2.39 -11.70
N GLU A 197 14.34 -3.65 -11.49
CA GLU A 197 14.06 -4.74 -12.45
C GLU A 197 12.56 -4.88 -12.78
N TYR A 198 11.68 -4.73 -11.78
CA TYR A 198 10.24 -4.79 -11.99
C TYR A 198 9.73 -3.58 -12.77
N ILE A 199 10.33 -2.41 -12.54
CA ILE A 199 10.02 -1.17 -13.27
C ILE A 199 10.47 -1.34 -14.73
N GLU A 200 11.70 -1.79 -14.97
CA GLU A 200 12.28 -2.02 -16.30
C GLU A 200 11.48 -3.04 -17.11
N LYS A 201 11.11 -4.16 -16.50
CA LYS A 201 10.22 -5.16 -17.13
C LYS A 201 8.88 -4.56 -17.51
N TYR A 202 8.33 -3.70 -16.66
CA TYR A 202 7.07 -3.02 -16.92
C TYR A 202 7.20 -2.00 -18.06
N LEU A 203 8.28 -1.21 -18.09
CA LEU A 203 8.56 -0.25 -19.15
C LEU A 203 8.80 -0.92 -20.51
N LYS A 204 9.36 -2.13 -20.51
CA LYS A 204 9.63 -2.89 -21.74
C LYS A 204 8.35 -3.40 -22.42
N ASP A 205 7.45 -3.99 -21.63
CA ASP A 205 6.30 -4.75 -22.15
C ASP A 205 4.95 -4.07 -21.91
N GLY A 206 4.92 -2.94 -21.20
CA GLY A 206 3.71 -2.20 -20.86
C GLY A 206 3.31 -1.16 -21.90
N TYR A 207 2.04 -0.78 -21.86
CA TYR A 207 1.47 0.27 -22.70
C TYR A 207 0.49 1.13 -21.93
N ILE A 208 0.36 2.39 -22.33
CA ILE A 208 -0.66 3.33 -21.87
C ILE A 208 -1.94 3.02 -22.67
N ASP A 209 -3.03 2.76 -21.98
CA ASP A 209 -4.33 2.39 -22.58
C ASP A 209 -5.42 3.44 -22.31
N GLU A 210 -5.18 4.31 -21.33
CA GLU A 210 -6.10 5.34 -20.92
C GLU A 210 -5.36 6.56 -20.34
N ILE A 211 -5.84 7.76 -20.68
CA ILE A 211 -5.33 9.04 -20.19
C ILE A 211 -6.48 9.81 -19.58
N HIS A 212 -6.33 10.27 -18.34
CA HIS A 212 -7.27 11.17 -17.68
C HIS A 212 -6.67 12.57 -17.61
N VAL A 213 -7.41 13.57 -18.07
CA VAL A 213 -7.12 14.98 -17.83
C VAL A 213 -8.04 15.45 -16.70
N ILE A 214 -7.45 15.91 -15.60
CA ILE A 214 -8.18 16.47 -14.47
C ILE A 214 -8.02 17.97 -14.51
N HIS A 215 -9.08 18.67 -14.93
CA HIS A 215 -9.02 20.12 -15.08
C HIS A 215 -9.02 20.81 -13.71
N ARG A 216 -8.04 21.70 -13.49
CA ARG A 216 -7.91 22.44 -12.22
C ARG A 216 -8.54 23.82 -12.27
N LYS A 217 -8.48 24.50 -13.42
CA LYS A 217 -9.17 25.78 -13.60
C LYS A 217 -10.67 25.53 -13.79
N ARG A 218 -11.48 26.40 -13.18
CA ARG A 218 -12.82 26.66 -13.69
C ARG A 218 -12.66 27.61 -14.87
N ASP A 219 -13.51 27.47 -15.87
CA ASP A 219 -13.67 28.50 -16.89
C ASP A 219 -14.16 29.79 -16.19
N ILE A 220 -13.24 30.73 -15.95
CA ILE A 220 -13.52 31.99 -15.23
C ILE A 220 -14.39 32.89 -16.12
N GLU A 221 -14.32 32.70 -17.44
CA GLU A 221 -15.11 33.44 -18.43
C GLU A 221 -16.55 32.92 -18.52
N LYS A 222 -16.81 31.69 -18.06
CA LYS A 222 -18.15 31.12 -17.86
C LYS A 222 -18.36 30.74 -16.40
N PRO A 223 -18.58 31.72 -15.50
CA PRO A 223 -18.94 31.43 -14.13
C PRO A 223 -20.22 30.57 -14.14
N LEU A 224 -20.07 29.30 -13.78
CA LEU A 224 -21.19 28.41 -13.56
C LEU A 224 -22.00 29.01 -12.41
N ASN A 225 -23.23 29.42 -12.68
CA ASN A 225 -24.27 29.64 -11.67
C ASN A 225 -25.09 28.36 -11.57
N PRO A 226 -24.57 27.26 -11.02
CA PRO A 226 -25.30 26.01 -11.01
C PRO A 226 -26.50 26.14 -10.08
N VAL A 227 -27.65 25.66 -10.54
CA VAL A 227 -28.85 25.51 -9.70
C VAL A 227 -28.56 24.67 -8.45
N PHE A 228 -27.66 23.69 -8.57
CA PHE A 228 -27.21 22.85 -7.47
C PHE A 228 -25.82 23.29 -6.97
N GLY A 229 -25.75 23.77 -5.72
CA GLY A 229 -24.51 24.25 -5.11
C GLY A 229 -23.36 23.23 -5.09
N ALA A 230 -23.65 21.92 -5.16
CA ALA A 230 -22.63 20.86 -5.28
C ALA A 230 -21.75 21.00 -6.54
N PHE A 231 -22.30 21.51 -7.65
CA PHE A 231 -21.56 21.74 -8.89
C PHE A 231 -20.56 22.89 -8.78
N MET A 232 -20.71 23.78 -7.78
CA MET A 232 -19.66 24.77 -7.52
C MET A 232 -18.33 24.08 -7.23
N PHE A 233 -18.33 22.93 -6.56
CA PHE A 233 -17.08 22.24 -6.18
C PHE A 233 -16.75 21.02 -7.06
N ALA A 234 -17.50 20.81 -8.14
CA ALA A 234 -17.28 19.68 -9.03
C ALA A 234 -15.93 19.81 -9.77
N LYS A 235 -15.25 18.68 -9.95
CA LYS A 235 -14.06 18.57 -10.79
C LYS A 235 -14.45 17.95 -12.13
N ARG A 236 -14.09 18.59 -13.23
CA ARG A 236 -14.22 18.02 -14.58
C ARG A 236 -13.07 17.05 -14.84
N ARG A 237 -13.38 15.93 -15.46
CA ARG A 237 -12.40 14.95 -15.93
C ARG A 237 -12.73 14.55 -17.35
N GLU A 238 -11.71 14.53 -18.21
CA GLU A 238 -11.78 13.95 -19.55
C GLU A 238 -11.00 12.65 -19.60
N ILE A 239 -11.50 11.70 -20.38
CA ILE A 239 -10.93 10.36 -20.51
C ILE A 239 -10.70 10.07 -21.99
N PHE A 240 -9.44 9.86 -22.34
CA PHE A 240 -9.02 9.36 -23.63
C PHE A 240 -8.70 7.87 -23.46
N ASN A 241 -9.34 7.00 -24.22
CA ASN A 241 -9.10 5.56 -24.18
C ASN A 241 -9.32 4.92 -25.56
N ARG A 242 -9.28 3.58 -25.63
CA ARG A 242 -9.36 2.78 -26.88
C ARG A 242 -8.15 2.95 -27.80
N PHE A 243 -6.97 3.12 -27.21
CA PHE A 243 -5.68 3.08 -27.90
C PHE A 243 -4.70 2.27 -27.06
N ASN A 244 -3.56 1.90 -27.63
CA ASN A 244 -2.43 1.33 -26.91
C ASN A 244 -1.16 2.06 -27.34
N ILE A 245 -0.53 2.80 -26.43
CA ILE A 245 0.77 3.45 -26.67
C ILE A 245 1.82 2.71 -25.84
N PHE A 246 2.68 1.91 -26.47
CA PHE A 246 3.72 1.19 -25.74
C PHE A 246 4.68 2.15 -25.05
N PHE A 247 5.08 1.83 -23.81
CA PHE A 247 5.97 2.69 -23.04
C PHE A 247 7.30 2.91 -23.75
N LYS A 248 7.90 1.85 -24.31
CA LYS A 248 9.14 1.93 -25.08
C LYS A 248 9.04 2.96 -26.22
N ASP A 249 7.88 3.03 -26.89
CA ASP A 249 7.66 3.93 -28.02
C ASP A 249 7.40 5.34 -27.49
N PHE A 250 6.59 5.46 -26.44
CA PHE A 250 6.27 6.72 -25.79
C PHE A 250 7.51 7.45 -25.27
N ILE A 251 8.35 6.77 -24.47
CA ILE A 251 9.54 7.38 -23.85
C ILE A 251 10.66 7.62 -24.86
N SER A 252 10.63 6.96 -26.03
CA SER A 252 11.62 7.19 -27.10
C SER A 252 11.45 8.53 -27.81
N VAL A 253 10.27 9.15 -27.69
CA VAL A 253 9.98 10.46 -28.29
C VAL A 253 10.72 11.55 -27.51
N VAL A 254 11.53 12.35 -28.21
CA VAL A 254 12.19 13.52 -27.61
C VAL A 254 11.11 14.48 -27.08
N ASN A 255 11.25 14.90 -25.82
CA ASN A 255 10.26 15.73 -25.13
C ASN A 255 8.85 15.11 -25.10
N TYR A 256 8.75 13.78 -24.95
CA TYR A 256 7.49 13.02 -24.94
C TYR A 256 6.39 13.62 -24.06
N LYS A 257 6.72 14.24 -22.91
CA LYS A 257 5.75 14.92 -22.04
C LYS A 257 5.05 16.06 -22.77
N SER A 258 5.83 16.99 -23.33
CA SER A 258 5.33 18.14 -24.08
C SER A 258 4.61 17.71 -25.37
N VAL A 259 5.10 16.66 -26.03
CA VAL A 259 4.42 16.08 -27.21
C VAL A 259 3.05 15.56 -26.82
N LEU A 260 2.94 14.78 -25.75
CA LEU A 260 1.65 14.27 -25.29
C LEU A 260 0.68 15.40 -24.92
N GLN A 261 1.15 16.41 -24.18
CA GLN A 261 0.36 17.58 -23.84
C GLN A 261 -0.15 18.31 -25.09
N SER A 262 0.68 18.45 -26.11
CA SER A 262 0.28 19.05 -27.39
C SER A 262 -0.78 18.21 -28.12
N GLN A 263 -0.66 16.89 -28.12
CA GLN A 263 -1.66 15.99 -28.71
C GLN A 263 -2.99 16.04 -27.95
N ILE A 264 -2.96 16.12 -26.62
CA ILE A 264 -4.17 16.31 -25.80
C ILE A 264 -4.83 17.65 -26.18
N LYS A 265 -4.06 18.74 -26.24
CA LYS A 265 -4.57 20.08 -26.59
C LYS A 265 -5.21 20.15 -27.97
N ALA A 266 -4.70 19.37 -28.93
CA ALA A 266 -5.27 19.28 -30.26
C ALA A 266 -6.69 18.67 -30.28
N ILE A 267 -7.05 17.89 -29.25
CA ILE A 267 -8.36 17.24 -29.12
C ILE A 267 -9.24 17.97 -28.09
N SER A 268 -8.64 18.38 -26.96
CA SER A 268 -9.29 19.10 -25.85
C SER A 268 -8.84 20.55 -25.85
N THR A 269 -9.67 21.41 -26.42
CA THR A 269 -9.35 22.83 -26.61
C THR A 269 -9.24 23.62 -25.30
N ASP A 270 -9.82 23.10 -24.21
CA ASP A 270 -9.77 23.72 -22.87
C ASP A 270 -8.70 23.13 -21.95
N PHE A 271 -7.84 22.25 -22.47
CA PHE A 271 -6.69 21.75 -21.74
C PHE A 271 -5.66 22.86 -21.46
N ASP A 272 -5.33 23.04 -20.19
CA ASP A 272 -4.29 23.96 -19.70
C ASP A 272 -3.05 23.15 -19.29
N GLU A 273 -1.98 23.26 -20.08
CA GLU A 273 -0.74 22.49 -19.90
C GLU A 273 -0.04 22.73 -18.55
N GLU A 274 -0.23 23.90 -17.94
CA GLU A 274 0.41 24.29 -16.69
C GLU A 274 -0.42 23.93 -15.47
N GLN A 275 -1.75 23.96 -15.61
CA GLN A 275 -2.67 23.79 -14.48
C GLN A 275 -3.26 22.39 -14.40
N ASP A 276 -3.52 21.74 -15.53
CA ASP A 276 -4.25 20.49 -15.55
C ASP A 276 -3.34 19.30 -15.22
N VAL A 277 -3.93 18.31 -14.54
CA VAL A 277 -3.19 17.08 -14.19
C VAL A 277 -3.50 16.02 -15.22
N VAL A 278 -2.48 15.65 -15.98
CA VAL A 278 -2.53 14.48 -16.86
C VAL A 278 -2.15 13.24 -16.05
N LYS A 279 -3.05 12.27 -16.01
CA LYS A 279 -2.86 10.97 -15.35
C LYS A 279 -2.91 9.87 -16.41
N LEU A 280 -1.86 9.07 -16.45
CA LEU A 280 -1.70 7.97 -17.38
C LEU A 280 -2.05 6.67 -16.68
N PHE A 281 -2.90 5.88 -17.31
CA PHE A 281 -3.22 4.51 -16.94
C PHE A 281 -2.52 3.59 -17.92
N TYR A 282 -1.95 2.53 -17.37
CA TYR A 282 -1.09 1.66 -18.14
C TYR A 282 -1.24 0.22 -17.71
N VAL A 283 -0.99 -0.68 -18.65
CA VAL A 283 -1.23 -2.12 -18.54
C VAL A 283 0.03 -2.87 -18.98
N ASN A 284 0.42 -3.92 -18.27
CA ASN A 284 1.51 -4.79 -18.71
C ASN A 284 1.02 -5.93 -19.61
N SER A 285 1.97 -6.71 -20.14
CA SER A 285 1.70 -7.92 -20.94
C SER A 285 0.82 -8.97 -20.26
N LYS A 286 0.63 -8.90 -18.93
CA LYS A 286 -0.26 -9.78 -18.15
C LYS A 286 -1.65 -9.19 -17.91
N GLY A 287 -1.98 -8.02 -18.47
CA GLY A 287 -3.27 -7.36 -18.31
C GLY A 287 -3.45 -6.62 -16.97
N GLN A 288 -2.36 -6.26 -16.30
CA GLN A 288 -2.39 -5.65 -14.97
C GLN A 288 -2.24 -4.14 -15.05
N SER A 289 -3.24 -3.42 -14.54
CA SER A 289 -3.30 -1.96 -14.61
C SER A 289 -2.60 -1.27 -13.44
N ALA A 290 -1.93 -0.16 -13.72
CA ALA A 290 -1.47 0.81 -12.75
C ALA A 290 -1.56 2.23 -13.35
N ASN A 291 -1.18 3.25 -12.58
CA ASN A 291 -1.28 4.63 -13.04
C ASN A 291 -0.19 5.52 -12.44
N ALA A 292 0.13 6.60 -13.15
CA ALA A 292 1.06 7.66 -12.73
C ALA A 292 0.56 9.00 -13.28
N THR A 293 1.03 10.11 -12.71
CA THR A 293 0.87 11.41 -13.37
C THR A 293 1.93 11.56 -14.46
N LEU A 294 1.64 12.34 -15.52
CA LEU A 294 2.63 12.60 -16.58
C LEU A 294 3.91 13.26 -16.02
N ALA A 295 3.76 14.10 -14.99
CA ALA A 295 4.88 14.71 -14.29
C ALA A 295 5.84 13.65 -13.70
N ASN A 296 5.28 12.60 -13.09
CA ASN A 296 6.00 11.56 -12.35
C ASN A 296 6.02 10.22 -13.11
N ILE A 297 5.93 10.26 -14.44
CA ILE A 297 5.94 9.04 -15.25
C ILE A 297 7.29 8.32 -15.21
N GLU A 298 8.36 8.98 -14.78
CA GLU A 298 9.64 8.33 -14.52
C GLU A 298 9.60 7.50 -13.24
N ASP A 299 8.65 7.77 -12.34
CA ASP A 299 8.42 7.06 -11.08
C ASP A 299 7.31 6.01 -11.21
N ILE A 300 7.29 5.23 -12.30
CA ILE A 300 6.29 4.16 -12.47
C ILE A 300 6.47 3.13 -11.36
N LEU A 301 5.43 2.95 -10.56
CA LEU A 301 5.44 2.00 -9.47
C LEU A 301 4.42 0.88 -9.72
N PRO A 302 4.77 -0.19 -10.46
CA PRO A 302 3.86 -1.32 -10.71
C PRO A 302 3.50 -2.09 -9.43
N THR A 303 2.54 -3.00 -9.51
CA THR A 303 2.28 -3.92 -8.40
C THR A 303 2.99 -5.23 -8.69
N ILE A 304 3.65 -5.82 -7.69
CA ILE A 304 4.37 -7.08 -7.88
C ILE A 304 3.35 -8.21 -7.74
N THR A 305 2.97 -8.85 -8.84
CA THR A 305 2.10 -10.02 -8.79
C THR A 305 2.91 -11.27 -8.52
N LEU A 306 2.47 -12.04 -7.52
CA LEU A 306 3.08 -13.32 -7.17
C LEU A 306 2.84 -14.35 -8.25
N ASP A 307 3.88 -15.11 -8.57
CA ASP A 307 3.79 -16.24 -9.49
C ASP A 307 2.85 -17.32 -8.97
N ASP A 308 2.24 -18.08 -9.89
CA ASP A 308 1.39 -19.22 -9.55
C ASP A 308 2.22 -20.30 -8.81
N SER A 309 3.54 -20.39 -9.02
CA SER A 309 4.44 -21.32 -8.32
C SER A 309 4.47 -21.13 -6.80
N LEU A 310 4.23 -19.90 -6.33
CA LEU A 310 4.20 -19.53 -4.91
C LEU A 310 2.85 -19.84 -4.25
N LYS A 311 1.92 -20.49 -4.96
CA LYS A 311 0.60 -20.87 -4.44
C LYS A 311 0.55 -22.38 -4.18
N ASP A 312 -0.08 -22.73 -3.08
CA ASP A 312 -0.48 -24.09 -2.79
C ASP A 312 -1.61 -24.50 -3.74
N GLU A 313 -1.47 -25.66 -4.38
CA GLU A 313 -2.38 -26.09 -5.46
C GLU A 313 -3.81 -26.29 -4.94
N ASN A 314 -3.96 -26.80 -3.72
CA ASN A 314 -5.25 -27.18 -3.14
C ASN A 314 -5.98 -25.98 -2.53
N SER A 315 -5.31 -25.25 -1.65
CA SER A 315 -5.92 -24.14 -0.90
C SER A 315 -5.89 -22.83 -1.66
N GLN A 316 -5.09 -22.74 -2.73
CA GLN A 316 -4.75 -21.51 -3.43
C GLN A 316 -4.13 -20.45 -2.50
N GLN A 317 -3.70 -20.81 -1.27
CA GLN A 317 -2.98 -19.93 -0.35
C GLN A 317 -1.51 -19.81 -0.76
N PRO A 318 -0.79 -18.73 -0.41
CA PRO A 318 0.65 -18.68 -0.65
C PRO A 318 1.37 -19.77 0.16
N LYS A 319 2.42 -20.34 -0.41
CA LYS A 319 3.36 -21.20 0.31
C LYS A 319 4.26 -20.29 1.16
N TRP A 320 4.07 -20.30 2.48
CA TRP A 320 4.60 -19.26 3.35
C TRP A 320 6.12 -19.15 3.36
N ASP A 321 6.82 -20.29 3.37
CA ASP A 321 8.28 -20.33 3.35
C ASP A 321 8.85 -19.86 2.00
N GLU A 322 8.27 -20.30 0.88
CA GLU A 322 8.67 -19.84 -0.45
C GLU A 322 8.42 -18.33 -0.62
N LEU A 323 7.29 -17.82 -0.10
CA LEU A 323 7.00 -16.39 -0.10
C LEU A 323 7.95 -15.60 0.81
N HIS A 324 8.38 -16.18 1.94
CA HIS A 324 9.40 -15.57 2.79
C HIS A 324 10.75 -15.41 2.07
N LEU A 325 11.18 -16.44 1.34
CA LEU A 325 12.40 -16.41 0.53
C LEU A 325 12.28 -15.39 -0.61
N PHE A 326 11.18 -15.43 -1.38
CA PHE A 326 10.92 -14.45 -2.44
C PHE A 326 10.97 -13.00 -1.94
N THR A 327 10.33 -12.72 -0.79
CA THR A 327 10.36 -11.39 -0.18
C THR A 327 11.71 -11.04 0.43
N LYS A 328 12.57 -12.01 0.73
CA LYS A 328 13.95 -11.78 1.18
C LYS A 328 14.82 -11.29 0.02
N ASP A 329 14.70 -11.92 -1.14
CA ASP A 329 15.44 -11.53 -2.35
C ASP A 329 15.02 -10.12 -2.78
N LEU A 330 13.72 -9.84 -2.79
CA LEU A 330 13.18 -8.51 -3.07
C LEU A 330 13.75 -7.44 -2.12
N LEU A 331 13.87 -7.77 -0.83
CA LEU A 331 14.43 -6.86 0.17
C LEU A 331 15.92 -6.61 -0.10
N ASN A 332 16.67 -7.65 -0.45
CA ASN A 332 18.10 -7.53 -0.76
C ASN A 332 18.34 -6.62 -1.98
N ASP A 333 17.50 -6.71 -3.00
CA ASP A 333 17.60 -5.83 -4.17
C ASP A 333 17.30 -4.37 -3.82
N ILE A 334 16.32 -4.14 -2.95
CA ILE A 334 16.02 -2.79 -2.45
C ILE A 334 17.18 -2.25 -1.63
N LYS A 335 17.72 -3.05 -0.69
CA LYS A 335 18.89 -2.68 0.14
C LYS A 335 20.07 -2.27 -0.73
N LYS A 336 20.36 -3.02 -1.80
CA LYS A 336 21.40 -2.67 -2.78
C LYS A 336 21.11 -1.35 -3.50
N GLN A 337 19.87 -1.14 -3.94
CA GLN A 337 19.47 0.06 -4.69
C GLN A 337 19.52 1.34 -3.86
N ILE A 338 19.26 1.25 -2.56
CA ILE A 338 19.39 2.37 -1.62
C ILE A 338 20.80 2.48 -1.01
N SER A 339 21.75 1.65 -1.46
CA SER A 339 23.12 1.58 -0.95
C SER A 339 23.18 1.42 0.57
N TYR A 340 22.26 0.66 1.16
CA TYR A 340 22.26 0.45 2.61
C TYR A 340 23.44 -0.45 3.02
N THR A 341 24.31 0.10 3.88
CA THR A 341 25.38 -0.62 4.55
C THR A 341 25.15 -0.55 6.05
N PRO A 342 24.98 -1.68 6.76
CA PRO A 342 24.82 -1.66 8.20
C PRO A 342 26.02 -0.96 8.86
N ASN A 343 25.75 0.11 9.59
CA ASN A 343 26.72 0.63 10.53
C ASN A 343 26.82 -0.39 11.66
N LEU A 344 28.05 -0.86 11.93
CA LEU A 344 28.35 -1.59 13.15
C LEU A 344 28.13 -0.64 14.32
N ILE A 345 26.89 -0.51 14.78
CA ILE A 345 26.61 0.07 16.09
C ILE A 345 27.28 -0.91 17.06
N VAL A 346 28.38 -0.49 17.69
CA VAL A 346 29.05 -1.22 18.78
C VAL A 346 28.14 -1.24 20.00
#